data_AF-A0A382KK57-F1
#
_entry.id   AF-A0A382KK57-F1
#
_cell.length_a   1.000
_cell.length_b   1.000
_cell.length_c   1.000
_cell.angle_alpha   90.00
_cell.angle_beta   90.00
_cell.angle_gamma   90.00
#
_symmetry.space_group_name_H-M   'P 1'
#
loop_
_entity.id
_entity.type
_entity.pdbx_description
1 polymer ?
#
loop_
_entity_poly.entity_id
_entity_poly.type
_entity_poly.pdbx_seq_one_letter_code
_entity_poly.pdbx_strand_id
1 'polypeptide(L)'
;MEKIGVMIKSILKIGVSLIIGFVLFTYVFIKLTEQPESYEKISHPFSNVYVECRASVNQFIQLFDTHYESCSHPRQGSLHFVSENEVFFNMFDYTEECRWNYTCYEDGSKVTKLYFENTSFDSKTRTFKGSIVFDKRLAGEKLEKIYQRNYVITFNKNYTKIFEGQEEWLFDDGSKAILKYNHKNEEVGYRGDDHYYLIDYNSPHYHQLEE
;
A
#
# COMPACT_ATOMS: atom_id res chain seq x y z
N MET A 1 74.91 -6.88 3.60
CA MET A 1 73.67 -7.69 3.65
C MET A 1 72.68 -7.22 4.73
N GLU A 2 73.13 -6.64 5.84
CA GLU A 2 72.27 -6.23 6.96
C GLU A 2 71.25 -5.12 6.63
N LYS A 3 71.62 -4.14 5.80
CA LYS A 3 70.73 -3.02 5.41
C LYS A 3 69.50 -3.45 4.58
N ILE A 4 69.63 -4.52 3.78
CA ILE A 4 68.54 -5.01 2.93
C ILE A 4 67.46 -5.72 3.78
N GLY A 5 67.88 -6.48 4.80
CA GLY A 5 66.95 -7.16 5.72
C GLY A 5 66.12 -6.20 6.57
N VAL A 6 66.70 -5.05 6.97
CA VAL A 6 65.99 -4.00 7.69
C VAL A 6 64.97 -3.31 6.77
N MET A 7 65.34 -3.04 5.52
CA MET A 7 64.46 -2.40 4.54
C MET A 7 63.24 -3.28 4.20
N ILE A 8 63.44 -4.58 3.99
CA ILE A 8 62.35 -5.53 3.73
C ILE A 8 61.39 -5.63 4.92
N LYS A 9 61.90 -5.65 6.16
CA LYS A 9 61.04 -5.65 7.37
C LYS A 9 60.21 -4.38 7.51
N SER A 10 60.76 -3.22 7.15
CA SER A 10 60.01 -1.96 7.15
C SER A 10 58.90 -1.93 6.10
N ILE A 11 59.19 -2.40 4.89
CA ILE A 11 58.17 -2.47 3.82
C ILE A 11 57.04 -3.44 4.20
N LEU A 12 57.38 -4.59 4.79
CA LEU A 12 56.38 -5.56 5.26
C LEU A 12 55.48 -4.98 6.35
N LYS A 13 56.04 -4.22 7.31
CA LYS A 13 55.27 -3.56 8.37
C LYS A 13 54.32 -2.51 7.83
N ILE A 14 54.76 -1.70 6.85
CA ILE A 14 53.92 -0.67 6.22
C ILE A 14 52.77 -1.33 5.46
N GLY A 15 53.05 -2.40 4.70
CA GLY A 15 52.02 -3.16 3.97
C GLY A 15 50.97 -3.77 4.89
N VAL A 16 51.38 -4.40 6.00
CA VAL A 16 50.45 -4.98 6.98
C VAL A 16 49.59 -3.91 7.66
N SER A 17 50.16 -2.77 8.04
CA SER A 17 49.41 -1.67 8.65
C SER A 17 48.37 -1.06 7.70
N LEU A 18 48.68 -0.93 6.40
CA LEU A 18 47.74 -0.42 5.40
C LEU A 18 46.56 -1.37 5.20
N ILE A 19 46.80 -2.69 5.16
CA ILE A 19 45.75 -3.70 5.03
C ILE A 19 44.82 -3.67 6.24
N ILE A 20 45.38 -3.64 7.46
CA ILE A 20 44.57 -3.56 8.69
C ILE A 20 43.73 -2.28 8.72
N GLY A 21 44.33 -1.14 8.34
CA GLY A 21 43.61 0.13 8.26
C GLY A 21 42.46 0.10 7.26
N PHE A 22 42.67 -0.50 6.08
CA PHE A 22 41.62 -0.64 5.07
C PHE A 22 40.47 -1.56 5.52
N VAL A 23 40.77 -2.69 6.16
CA VAL A 23 39.76 -3.62 6.68
C VAL A 23 38.93 -2.98 7.80
N LEU A 24 39.56 -2.22 8.71
CA LEU A 24 38.85 -1.50 9.75
C LEU A 24 37.99 -0.38 9.18
N PHE A 25 38.50 0.35 8.19
CA PHE A 25 37.75 1.40 7.50
C PHE A 25 36.53 0.82 6.79
N THR A 26 36.66 -0.25 6.02
CA THR A 26 35.52 -0.89 5.34
C THR A 26 34.51 -1.47 6.33
N TYR A 27 34.98 -2.11 7.41
CA TYR A 27 34.09 -2.63 8.46
C TYR A 27 33.28 -1.51 9.13
N VAL A 28 33.93 -0.40 9.50
CA VAL A 28 33.26 0.76 10.11
C VAL A 28 32.32 1.44 9.11
N PHE A 29 32.73 1.57 7.84
CA PHE A 29 31.90 2.17 6.81
C PHE A 29 30.65 1.33 6.52
N ILE A 30 30.78 0.01 6.43
CA ILE A 30 29.63 -0.93 6.30
C ILE A 30 28.69 -0.78 7.50
N LYS A 31 29.24 -0.71 8.73
CA LYS A 31 28.44 -0.53 9.94
C LYS A 31 27.79 0.86 10.07
N LEU A 32 28.37 1.89 9.47
CA LEU A 32 27.79 3.24 9.42
C LEU A 32 26.72 3.38 8.32
N THR A 33 26.86 2.63 7.21
CA THR A 33 25.83 2.57 6.16
C THR A 33 24.68 1.62 6.50
N GLU A 34 24.85 0.72 7.47
CA GLU A 34 23.73 0.11 8.20
C GLU A 34 23.09 1.20 9.08
N GLN A 35 22.36 2.12 8.46
CA GLN A 35 21.36 2.90 9.17
C GLN A 35 20.48 1.88 9.90
N PRO A 36 20.26 2.00 11.23
CA PRO A 36 19.18 1.26 11.83
C PRO A 36 17.92 1.80 11.14
N GLU A 37 17.32 0.98 10.28
CA GLU A 37 15.92 1.15 9.93
C GLU A 37 15.15 1.09 11.25
N SER A 38 14.99 2.23 11.91
CA SER A 38 13.99 2.41 12.95
C SER A 38 12.64 2.57 12.26
N TYR A 39 12.29 1.61 11.42
CA TYR A 39 10.90 1.33 11.15
C TYR A 39 10.49 0.39 12.26
N GLU A 40 9.72 0.93 13.20
CA GLU A 40 8.93 0.11 14.10
C GLU A 40 8.24 -0.94 13.22
N LYS A 41 8.66 -2.20 13.37
CA LYS A 41 8.22 -3.28 12.51
C LYS A 41 6.73 -3.46 12.74
N ILE A 42 5.92 -2.83 11.88
CA ILE A 42 4.47 -2.97 11.87
C ILE A 42 4.19 -4.46 11.79
N SER A 43 3.66 -5.02 12.88
CA SER A 43 3.45 -6.46 13.03
C SER A 43 2.04 -6.89 12.61
N HIS A 44 1.16 -5.93 12.37
CA HIS A 44 -0.26 -6.10 12.02
C HIS A 44 -0.79 -4.86 11.28
N PRO A 45 -1.91 -4.96 10.52
CA PRO A 45 -2.48 -3.81 9.81
C PRO A 45 -3.25 -2.85 10.73
N PHE A 46 -3.51 -3.24 11.99
CA PHE A 46 -4.28 -2.39 12.93
C PHE A 46 -3.52 -1.12 13.32
N SER A 47 -4.27 -0.06 13.55
CA SER A 47 -3.84 1.34 13.69
C SER A 47 -3.32 2.00 12.41
N ASN A 48 -3.39 1.33 11.25
CA ASN A 48 -3.01 1.92 9.97
C ASN A 48 -4.22 2.45 9.18
N VAL A 49 -3.93 3.42 8.33
CA VAL A 49 -4.86 3.98 7.35
C VAL A 49 -4.33 3.67 5.97
N TYR A 50 -5.11 2.94 5.18
CA TYR A 50 -4.74 2.62 3.80
C TYR A 50 -5.54 3.48 2.85
N VAL A 51 -4.88 4.22 1.97
CA VAL A 51 -5.53 5.08 0.98
C VAL A 51 -5.67 4.38 -0.35
N GLU A 52 -6.76 4.66 -1.06
CA GLU A 52 -7.05 4.12 -2.37
C GLU A 52 -6.24 4.81 -3.46
N CYS A 53 -5.46 4.03 -4.19
CA CYS A 53 -4.64 4.48 -5.30
C CYS A 53 -5.04 3.77 -6.59
N ARG A 54 -4.91 4.47 -7.72
CA ARG A 54 -5.22 3.97 -9.06
C ARG A 54 -4.14 4.35 -10.05
N ALA A 55 -3.97 3.54 -11.09
CA ALA A 55 -3.23 3.94 -12.26
C ALA A 55 -4.04 5.00 -13.04
N SER A 56 -3.46 6.17 -13.26
CA SER A 56 -4.02 7.27 -14.04
C SER A 56 -3.22 7.44 -15.32
N VAL A 57 -3.88 7.68 -16.44
CA VAL A 57 -3.20 7.87 -17.73
C VAL A 57 -2.52 9.24 -17.79
N ASN A 58 -1.23 9.25 -18.10
CA ASN A 58 -0.48 10.45 -18.44
C ASN A 58 -0.78 10.84 -19.88
N GLN A 59 -1.58 11.90 -20.06
CA GLN A 59 -1.96 12.40 -21.38
C GLN A 59 -0.81 13.08 -22.14
N PHE A 60 0.32 13.38 -21.48
CA PHE A 60 1.41 14.20 -22.02
C PHE A 60 2.68 13.40 -22.39
N ILE A 61 2.91 12.22 -21.82
CA ILE A 61 4.14 11.43 -22.04
C ILE A 61 3.76 10.01 -22.46
N GLN A 62 3.80 9.73 -23.76
CA GLN A 62 3.40 8.43 -24.32
C GLN A 62 4.55 7.42 -24.49
N LEU A 63 5.81 7.81 -24.24
CA LEU A 63 6.96 7.07 -24.76
C LEU A 63 7.59 6.04 -23.81
N PHE A 64 7.38 6.09 -22.49
CA PHE A 64 8.10 5.20 -21.54
C PHE A 64 7.27 4.62 -20.37
N ASP A 65 6.26 5.34 -19.86
CA ASP A 65 5.15 4.78 -19.08
C ASP A 65 3.96 5.72 -19.27
N THR A 66 2.83 5.20 -19.75
CA THR A 66 1.63 5.99 -20.00
C THR A 66 0.80 6.19 -18.73
N HIS A 67 1.26 5.69 -17.58
CA HIS A 67 0.51 5.79 -16.32
C HIS A 67 1.34 6.40 -15.19
N TYR A 68 0.67 7.12 -14.31
CA TYR A 68 1.17 7.54 -13.00
C TYR A 68 0.23 7.03 -11.91
N GLU A 69 0.69 7.02 -10.68
CA GLU A 69 -0.10 6.59 -9.54
C GLU A 69 -0.82 7.80 -8.96
N SER A 70 -2.15 7.74 -8.86
CA SER A 70 -2.97 8.77 -8.24
C SER A 70 -3.64 8.17 -7.02
N CYS A 71 -3.28 8.69 -5.85
CA CYS A 71 -3.86 8.27 -4.58
C CYS A 71 -4.91 9.26 -4.10
N SER A 72 -5.92 8.74 -3.43
CA SER A 72 -6.93 9.53 -2.73
C SER A 72 -6.35 10.08 -1.43
N HIS A 73 -6.82 11.24 -1.00
CA HIS A 73 -6.45 11.81 0.30
C HIS A 73 -6.92 10.87 1.43
N PRO A 74 -6.26 10.71 2.58
CA PRO A 74 -6.70 9.83 3.70
C PRO A 74 -8.07 10.14 4.33
N ARG A 75 -8.74 11.18 3.86
CA ARG A 75 -10.12 11.49 4.22
C ARG A 75 -11.10 10.94 3.18
N GLN A 76 -10.67 10.72 1.94
CA GLN A 76 -11.47 10.26 0.81
C GLN A 76 -10.98 8.89 0.36
N GLY A 77 -11.85 7.90 0.24
CA GLY A 77 -11.45 6.58 -0.29
C GLY A 77 -10.30 5.96 0.51
N SER A 78 -10.50 5.74 1.81
CA SER A 78 -9.47 5.13 2.67
C SER A 78 -10.05 4.07 3.58
N LEU A 79 -9.31 3.00 3.79
CA LEU A 79 -9.62 1.88 4.65
C LEU A 79 -8.89 2.02 5.98
N HIS A 80 -9.63 1.99 7.08
CA HIS A 80 -9.12 2.20 8.43
C HIS A 80 -9.23 0.90 9.21
N PHE A 81 -8.11 0.36 9.67
CA PHE A 81 -8.07 -0.82 10.52
C PHE A 81 -7.84 -0.38 11.96
N VAL A 82 -8.89 -0.09 12.72
CA VAL A 82 -8.73 0.32 14.13
C VAL A 82 -8.44 -0.91 15.00
N SER A 83 -9.21 -1.98 14.78
CA SER A 83 -9.01 -3.28 15.43
C SER A 83 -9.58 -4.41 14.57
N GLU A 84 -9.46 -5.67 15.01
CA GLU A 84 -10.06 -6.84 14.31
C GLU A 84 -11.58 -6.71 14.12
N ASN A 85 -12.25 -6.01 15.03
CA ASN A 85 -13.70 -5.84 15.03
C ASN A 85 -14.16 -4.44 14.58
N GLU A 86 -13.22 -3.54 14.28
CA GLU A 86 -13.52 -2.19 13.86
C GLU A 86 -12.67 -1.85 12.64
N VAL A 87 -13.25 -2.14 11.48
CA VAL A 87 -12.71 -1.79 10.17
C VAL A 87 -13.77 -1.00 9.43
N PHE A 88 -13.39 0.12 8.82
CA PHE A 88 -14.31 0.95 8.05
C PHE A 88 -13.65 1.58 6.84
N PHE A 89 -14.45 1.81 5.81
CA PHE A 89 -14.07 2.59 4.66
C PHE A 89 -14.61 4.01 4.80
N ASN A 90 -13.72 5.00 4.70
CA ASN A 90 -14.07 6.41 4.76
C ASN A 90 -14.37 6.93 3.35
N MET A 91 -15.57 7.46 3.15
CA MET A 91 -16.09 7.91 1.86
C MET A 91 -16.31 9.42 1.82
N PHE A 92 -15.43 10.19 2.44
CA PHE A 92 -15.65 11.62 2.58
C PHE A 92 -15.65 12.36 1.23
N ASP A 93 -16.73 13.09 0.97
CA ASP A 93 -16.83 14.07 -0.09
C ASP A 93 -16.62 15.47 0.51
N TYR A 94 -15.63 16.22 0.03
CA TYR A 94 -15.42 17.61 0.43
C TYR A 94 -16.50 18.55 -0.13
N THR A 95 -17.34 18.07 -1.04
CA THR A 95 -18.40 18.88 -1.61
C THR A 95 -19.66 18.85 -0.73
N GLU A 96 -20.32 20.02 -0.61
CA GLU A 96 -21.61 20.10 0.09
C GLU A 96 -22.71 19.34 -0.65
N GLU A 97 -22.52 19.09 -1.94
CA GLU A 97 -23.44 18.43 -2.86
C GLU A 97 -23.12 16.94 -3.02
N CYS A 98 -24.13 16.11 -3.28
CA CYS A 98 -23.96 14.72 -3.71
C CYS A 98 -23.44 14.65 -5.14
N ARG A 99 -22.21 15.14 -5.36
CA ARG A 99 -21.66 15.37 -6.71
C ARG A 99 -21.12 14.11 -7.35
N TRP A 100 -20.74 13.12 -6.53
CA TRP A 100 -20.21 11.84 -6.98
C TRP A 100 -21.16 10.70 -6.61
N ASN A 101 -21.43 9.83 -7.57
CA ASN A 101 -22.36 8.69 -7.51
C ASN A 101 -21.98 7.58 -6.50
N TYR A 102 -21.21 7.88 -5.46
CA TYR A 102 -20.79 6.91 -4.43
C TYR A 102 -20.62 7.56 -3.06
N THR A 103 -20.92 8.85 -2.91
CA THR A 103 -20.80 9.59 -1.65
C THR A 103 -22.16 9.92 -1.02
N CYS A 104 -23.25 9.48 -1.64
CA CYS A 104 -24.61 9.64 -1.12
C CYS A 104 -25.50 8.41 -1.39
N TYR A 105 -26.53 8.29 -0.58
CA TYR A 105 -27.64 7.37 -0.80
C TYR A 105 -28.72 7.98 -1.70
N GLU A 106 -29.63 7.17 -2.21
CA GLU A 106 -30.77 7.61 -3.05
C GLU A 106 -31.66 8.67 -2.39
N ASP A 107 -31.76 8.66 -1.06
CA ASP A 107 -32.51 9.66 -0.28
C ASP A 107 -31.75 11.00 -0.13
N GLY A 108 -30.57 11.13 -0.74
CA GLY A 108 -29.71 12.31 -0.68
C GLY A 108 -28.88 12.42 0.60
N SER A 109 -29.00 11.46 1.54
CA SER A 109 -28.16 11.44 2.73
C SER A 109 -26.73 11.02 2.40
N LYS A 110 -25.74 11.62 3.06
CA LYS A 110 -24.31 11.40 2.77
C LYS A 110 -23.82 10.06 3.32
N VAL A 111 -23.00 9.39 2.51
CA VAL A 111 -22.22 8.23 2.92
C VAL A 111 -20.89 8.75 3.45
N THR A 112 -20.72 8.76 4.76
CA THR A 112 -19.48 9.26 5.39
C THR A 112 -18.52 8.12 5.70
N LYS A 113 -19.05 7.03 6.29
CA LYS A 113 -18.29 5.82 6.62
C LYS A 113 -19.12 4.59 6.31
N LEU A 114 -18.46 3.55 5.84
CA LEU A 114 -19.02 2.21 5.66
C LEU A 114 -18.27 1.26 6.58
N TYR A 115 -18.97 0.72 7.57
CA TYR A 115 -18.39 -0.24 8.50
C TYR A 115 -18.40 -1.63 7.90
N PHE A 116 -17.35 -2.40 8.19
CA PHE A 116 -17.28 -3.80 7.82
C PHE A 116 -17.97 -4.66 8.87
N GLU A 117 -18.67 -5.67 8.40
CA GLU A 117 -19.25 -6.76 9.14
C GLU A 117 -18.50 -8.06 8.85
N ASN A 118 -18.72 -9.09 9.67
CA ASN A 118 -18.15 -10.43 9.51
C ASN A 118 -16.62 -10.40 9.32
N THR A 119 -15.95 -9.53 10.07
CA THR A 119 -14.52 -9.31 9.95
C THR A 119 -13.73 -10.48 10.50
N SER A 120 -12.62 -10.79 9.86
CA SER A 120 -11.62 -11.72 10.36
C SER A 120 -10.25 -11.37 9.84
N PHE A 121 -9.22 -11.65 10.63
CA PHE A 121 -7.84 -11.45 10.24
C PHE A 121 -7.01 -12.70 10.57
N ASP A 122 -6.31 -13.24 9.57
CA ASP A 122 -5.36 -14.33 9.73
C ASP A 122 -3.93 -13.77 9.65
N SER A 123 -3.23 -13.75 10.79
CA SER A 123 -1.87 -13.22 10.88
C SER A 123 -0.82 -14.08 10.16
N LYS A 124 -1.07 -15.37 9.94
CA LYS A 124 -0.15 -16.27 9.23
C LYS A 124 -0.11 -15.95 7.75
N THR A 125 -1.28 -15.75 7.15
CA THR A 125 -1.42 -15.38 5.74
C THR A 125 -1.39 -13.87 5.53
N ARG A 126 -1.57 -13.08 6.59
CA ARG A 126 -1.76 -11.61 6.56
C ARG A 126 -2.99 -11.22 5.76
N THR A 127 -4.06 -11.98 5.91
CA THR A 127 -5.28 -11.82 5.15
C THR A 127 -6.40 -11.30 6.03
N PHE A 128 -6.96 -10.16 5.67
CA PHE A 128 -8.22 -9.67 6.18
C PHE A 128 -9.38 -10.14 5.29
N LYS A 129 -10.50 -10.46 5.91
CA LYS A 129 -11.79 -10.65 5.24
C LYS A 129 -12.86 -9.86 5.97
N GLY A 130 -13.80 -9.31 5.23
CA GLY A 130 -14.98 -8.65 5.80
C GLY A 130 -15.94 -8.22 4.70
N SER A 131 -17.12 -7.77 5.10
CA SER A 131 -18.20 -7.41 4.19
C SER A 131 -18.74 -6.03 4.51
N ILE A 132 -19.01 -5.20 3.51
CA ILE A 132 -19.85 -4.02 3.69
C ILE A 132 -21.25 -4.41 3.21
N VAL A 133 -22.24 -4.31 4.09
CA VAL A 133 -23.66 -4.50 3.77
C VAL A 133 -24.31 -3.12 3.68
N PHE A 134 -25.10 -2.90 2.64
CA PHE A 134 -25.73 -1.60 2.39
C PHE A 134 -27.19 -1.61 2.86
N ASP A 135 -27.44 -0.92 3.96
CA ASP A 135 -28.79 -0.72 4.52
C ASP A 135 -29.65 0.19 3.63
N LYS A 136 -28.97 1.05 2.85
CA LYS A 136 -29.53 2.01 1.91
C LYS A 136 -28.77 1.95 0.59
N ARG A 137 -29.46 2.21 -0.52
CA ARG A 137 -28.88 2.20 -1.85
C ARG A 137 -28.01 3.42 -2.09
N LEU A 138 -26.79 3.19 -2.59
CA LEU A 138 -25.91 4.24 -3.08
C LEU A 138 -26.53 4.87 -4.33
N ALA A 139 -26.51 6.20 -4.44
CA ALA A 139 -27.01 6.90 -5.62
C ALA A 139 -26.06 6.71 -6.81
N GLY A 140 -26.56 6.35 -8.01
CA GLY A 140 -25.76 6.16 -9.22
C GLY A 140 -26.07 4.88 -9.99
N GLU A 141 -26.30 4.99 -11.30
CA GLU A 141 -26.89 3.92 -12.15
C GLU A 141 -26.28 2.51 -12.01
N LYS A 142 -24.98 2.38 -11.74
CA LYS A 142 -24.31 1.07 -11.56
C LYS A 142 -24.21 0.60 -10.10
N LEU A 143 -24.30 1.53 -9.15
CA LEU A 143 -24.06 1.28 -7.72
C LEU A 143 -25.37 1.16 -6.93
N GLU A 144 -26.48 1.68 -7.45
CA GLU A 144 -27.85 1.54 -6.90
C GLU A 144 -28.26 0.09 -6.66
N LYS A 145 -27.71 -0.84 -7.44
CA LYS A 145 -28.07 -2.26 -7.39
C LYS A 145 -27.20 -3.09 -6.47
N ILE A 146 -26.12 -2.54 -5.92
CA ILE A 146 -25.23 -3.29 -5.03
C ILE A 146 -25.85 -3.30 -3.64
N TYR A 147 -26.02 -4.48 -3.06
CA TYR A 147 -26.46 -4.63 -1.66
C TYR A 147 -25.34 -5.04 -0.72
N GLN A 148 -24.26 -5.63 -1.26
CA GLN A 148 -23.15 -6.10 -0.45
C GLN A 148 -21.84 -6.13 -1.24
N ARG A 149 -20.74 -5.82 -0.56
CA ARG A 149 -19.37 -5.97 -1.06
C ARG A 149 -18.57 -6.86 -0.12
N ASN A 150 -17.98 -7.92 -0.62
CA ASN A 150 -17.14 -8.84 0.14
C ASN A 150 -15.68 -8.61 -0.19
N TYR A 151 -14.86 -8.44 0.83
CA TYR A 151 -13.45 -8.13 0.69
C TYR A 151 -12.58 -9.30 1.16
N VAL A 152 -11.56 -9.60 0.36
CA VAL A 152 -10.43 -10.43 0.75
C VAL A 152 -9.18 -9.63 0.45
N ILE A 153 -8.42 -9.27 1.48
CA ILE A 153 -7.27 -8.37 1.38
C ILE A 153 -6.07 -9.07 1.96
N THR A 154 -5.00 -9.26 1.18
CA THR A 154 -3.74 -9.79 1.73
C THR A 154 -2.64 -8.74 1.69
N PHE A 155 -2.02 -8.53 2.84
CA PHE A 155 -0.96 -7.54 3.02
C PHE A 155 0.42 -8.12 2.77
N ASN A 156 1.33 -7.25 2.30
CA ASN A 156 2.74 -7.59 2.25
C ASN A 156 3.30 -7.81 3.67
N LYS A 157 4.53 -8.33 3.76
CA LYS A 157 5.16 -8.73 5.03
C LYS A 157 5.17 -7.63 6.10
N ASN A 158 5.23 -6.36 5.69
CA ASN A 158 5.35 -5.21 6.56
C ASN A 158 4.03 -4.42 6.68
N TYR A 159 2.93 -4.92 6.11
CA TYR A 159 1.62 -4.26 6.13
C TYR A 159 1.58 -2.84 5.53
N THR A 160 2.51 -2.51 4.64
CA THR A 160 2.56 -1.19 3.99
C THR A 160 1.75 -1.12 2.70
N LYS A 161 1.39 -2.28 2.12
CA LYS A 161 0.56 -2.37 0.90
C LYS A 161 -0.28 -3.65 0.88
N ILE A 162 -1.43 -3.57 0.21
CA ILE A 162 -2.17 -4.75 -0.24
C ILE A 162 -1.48 -5.27 -1.50
N PHE A 163 -1.04 -6.53 -1.49
CA PHE A 163 -0.34 -7.12 -2.64
C PHE A 163 -1.24 -8.02 -3.48
N GLU A 164 -2.30 -8.57 -2.89
CA GLU A 164 -3.28 -9.41 -3.58
C GLU A 164 -4.63 -9.40 -2.86
N GLY A 165 -5.62 -9.97 -3.53
CA GLY A 165 -6.96 -10.18 -3.00
C GLY A 165 -8.02 -9.75 -4.01
N GLN A 166 -9.23 -9.54 -3.52
CA GLN A 166 -10.37 -9.16 -4.35
C GLN A 166 -11.48 -8.50 -3.56
N GLU A 167 -12.32 -7.78 -4.29
CA GLU A 167 -13.62 -7.29 -3.90
C GLU A 167 -14.68 -8.01 -4.76
N GLU A 168 -15.66 -8.66 -4.12
CA GLU A 168 -16.82 -9.23 -4.80
C GLU A 168 -18.04 -8.35 -4.56
N TRP A 169 -18.67 -7.87 -5.63
CA TRP A 169 -19.90 -7.09 -5.58
C TRP A 169 -21.09 -8.02 -5.81
N LEU A 170 -22.07 -7.95 -4.91
CA LEU A 170 -23.33 -8.67 -5.03
C LEU A 170 -24.44 -7.69 -5.37
N PHE A 171 -25.18 -8.01 -6.44
CA PHE A 171 -26.23 -7.16 -6.97
C PHE A 171 -27.63 -7.74 -6.68
N ASP A 172 -28.63 -6.87 -6.66
CA ASP A 172 -30.02 -7.22 -6.33
C ASP A 172 -30.66 -8.25 -7.30
N ASP A 173 -30.18 -8.29 -8.54
CA ASP A 173 -30.61 -9.28 -9.53
C ASP A 173 -29.95 -10.67 -9.33
N GLY A 174 -29.15 -10.83 -8.27
CA GLY A 174 -28.39 -12.04 -7.96
C GLY A 174 -27.10 -12.17 -8.76
N SER A 175 -26.78 -11.24 -9.66
CA SER A 175 -25.50 -11.22 -10.36
C SER A 175 -24.37 -10.82 -9.41
N LYS A 176 -23.14 -11.08 -9.86
CA LYS A 176 -21.94 -10.71 -9.12
C LYS A 176 -20.80 -10.26 -10.02
N ALA A 177 -19.97 -9.35 -9.52
CA ALA A 177 -18.72 -8.94 -10.14
C ALA A 177 -17.56 -9.22 -9.19
N ILE A 178 -16.42 -9.64 -9.72
CA ILE A 178 -15.19 -9.84 -8.94
C ILE A 178 -14.13 -8.90 -9.49
N LEU A 179 -13.60 -8.05 -8.61
CA LEU A 179 -12.57 -7.07 -8.91
C LEU A 179 -11.33 -7.47 -8.12
N LYS A 180 -10.22 -7.72 -8.81
CA LYS A 180 -8.97 -8.16 -8.16
C LYS A 180 -8.12 -6.95 -7.80
N TYR A 181 -7.45 -7.02 -6.66
CA TYR A 181 -6.39 -6.08 -6.33
C TYR A 181 -5.18 -6.36 -7.19
N ASN A 182 -4.92 -5.48 -8.16
CA ASN A 182 -3.80 -5.59 -9.09
C ASN A 182 -2.91 -4.37 -8.90
N HIS A 183 -1.93 -4.47 -8.00
CA HIS A 183 -0.85 -3.50 -7.94
C HIS A 183 0.37 -4.07 -8.67
N LYS A 184 0.68 -3.53 -9.87
CA LYS A 184 1.87 -3.92 -10.65
C LYS A 184 1.96 -5.44 -10.86
N ASN A 185 0.84 -6.05 -11.26
CA ASN A 185 0.83 -7.47 -11.59
C ASN A 185 1.47 -7.68 -12.98
N GLU A 186 2.77 -7.99 -12.98
CA GLU A 186 3.56 -8.22 -14.20
C GLU A 186 2.99 -9.35 -15.09
N GLU A 187 2.19 -10.26 -14.53
CA GLU A 187 1.57 -11.38 -15.26
C GLU A 187 0.26 -11.00 -15.97
N VAL A 188 -0.40 -9.89 -15.59
CA VAL A 188 -1.75 -9.53 -16.07
C VAL A 188 -1.73 -8.47 -17.19
N GLY A 189 -0.58 -7.89 -17.50
CA GLY A 189 -0.42 -6.98 -18.64
C GLY A 189 -0.71 -5.51 -18.32
N TYR A 190 -1.28 -4.78 -19.28
CA TYR A 190 -1.39 -3.31 -19.30
C TYR A 190 -1.97 -2.71 -18.01
N ARG A 191 -1.30 -1.67 -17.47
CA ARG A 191 -1.66 -0.99 -16.20
C ARG A 191 -3.06 -0.36 -16.17
N GLY A 192 -3.74 -0.20 -17.31
CA GLY A 192 -5.13 0.26 -17.33
C GLY A 192 -6.11 -0.72 -16.66
N ASP A 193 -5.69 -1.96 -16.44
CA ASP A 193 -6.47 -2.99 -15.75
C ASP A 193 -6.13 -3.11 -14.25
N ASP A 194 -5.23 -2.24 -13.73
CA ASP A 194 -4.94 -2.10 -12.31
C ASP A 194 -6.18 -1.51 -11.60
N HIS A 195 -7.12 -2.37 -11.20
CA HIS A 195 -8.25 -1.96 -10.38
C HIS A 195 -7.75 -1.72 -8.95
N TYR A 196 -7.90 -0.46 -8.50
CA TYR A 196 -7.62 0.12 -7.17
C TYR A 196 -6.74 -0.69 -6.21
N TYR A 197 -5.62 -0.16 -5.74
CA TYR A 197 -4.82 -0.77 -4.67
C TYR A 197 -4.71 0.15 -3.47
N LEU A 198 -4.53 -0.41 -2.27
CA LEU A 198 -4.43 0.39 -1.05
C LEU A 198 -2.99 0.42 -0.51
N ILE A 199 -2.50 1.63 -0.20
CA ILE A 199 -1.17 1.89 0.38
C ILE A 199 -1.34 2.51 1.76
N ASP A 200 -0.53 2.09 2.73
CA ASP A 200 -0.50 2.74 4.05
C ASP A 200 -0.09 4.21 3.92
N TYR A 201 -0.90 5.12 4.45
CA TYR A 201 -0.70 6.56 4.43
C TYR A 201 0.64 6.98 5.04
N ASN A 202 1.11 6.26 6.07
CA ASN A 202 2.38 6.55 6.72
C ASN A 202 3.58 5.91 6.02
N SER A 203 3.36 5.19 4.91
CA SER A 203 4.43 4.56 4.14
C SER A 203 5.29 5.62 3.43
N PRO A 204 6.62 5.48 3.43
CA PRO A 204 7.51 6.33 2.63
C PRO A 204 7.15 6.33 1.15
N HIS A 205 6.55 5.24 0.66
CA HIS A 205 6.12 5.13 -0.73
C HIS A 205 4.96 6.08 -1.05
N TYR A 206 4.03 6.32 -0.11
CA TYR A 206 2.93 7.27 -0.33
C TYR A 206 3.44 8.70 -0.50
N HIS A 207 4.37 9.13 0.37
CA HIS A 207 4.92 10.48 0.30
C HIS A 207 5.76 10.75 -0.96
N GLN A 208 6.33 9.71 -1.58
CA GLN A 208 7.00 9.81 -2.88
C GLN A 208 6.03 9.99 -4.06
N LEU A 209 4.73 9.73 -3.88
CA LEU A 209 3.71 9.91 -4.91
C LEU A 209 3.07 11.31 -4.89
N GLU A 210 3.26 12.07 -3.81
CA GLU A 210 2.75 13.45 -3.69
C GLU A 210 3.76 14.52 -4.17
N GLU A 211 5.02 14.16 -4.41
CA GLU A 211 6.10 15.02 -4.93
C GLU A 211 6.19 15.01 -6.47
#